data_AF-A0A955UHM4-F1
#
_entry.id   AF-A0A955UHM4-F1
#
_cell.length_a   1.000
_cell.length_b   1.000
_cell.length_c   1.000
_cell.angle_alpha   90.00
_cell.angle_beta   90.00
_cell.angle_gamma   90.00
#
_symmetry.space_group_name_H-M   'P 1'
#
loop_
_entity.id
_entity.type
_entity.pdbx_description
1 polymer ?
#
loop_
_entity_poly.entity_id
_entity_poly.type
_entity_poly.pdbx_seq_one_letter_code
_entity_poly.pdbx_strand_id
1 'polypeptide(L)'
;MSEATQSLYERVGGEPAVARMVFDFYRRVFADPLLSPFFQGIEADRLQTMQREFFSAALDGPVRYTGRPMRQVHAGLGIELRHLRAFLDHLMETLEGSGLSEQDRYDIHSRIHTYADEITGRIAPDG
;
A
#
# COMPACT_ATOMS: atom_id res chain seq x y z
N MET A 1 -28.57 13.64 12.91
CA MET A 1 -28.19 12.39 12.23
C MET A 1 -26.74 12.57 11.82
N SER A 2 -25.81 11.82 12.40
CA SER A 2 -24.40 11.92 12.03
C SER A 2 -24.25 11.36 10.62
N GLU A 3 -23.82 12.18 9.65
CA GLU A 3 -23.27 11.65 8.41
C GLU A 3 -22.05 10.83 8.80
N ALA A 4 -22.14 9.50 8.67
CA ALA A 4 -20.95 8.67 8.72
C ALA A 4 -20.16 8.98 7.45
N THR A 5 -19.05 9.72 7.58
CA THR A 5 -18.09 9.87 6.50
C THR A 5 -17.69 8.48 6.04
N GLN A 6 -17.98 8.13 4.79
CA GLN A 6 -17.61 6.85 4.20
C GLN A 6 -16.09 6.64 4.33
N SER A 7 -15.69 5.41 4.66
CA SER A 7 -14.25 5.07 4.73
C SER A 7 -13.60 5.18 3.35
N LEU A 8 -12.26 5.30 3.30
CA LEU A 8 -11.55 5.25 2.02
C LEU A 8 -11.78 3.91 1.32
N TYR A 9 -11.88 2.82 2.08
CA TYR A 9 -12.23 1.50 1.57
C TYR A 9 -13.58 1.49 0.86
N GLU A 10 -14.61 2.10 1.44
CA GLU A 10 -15.94 2.21 0.83
C GLU A 10 -15.90 3.12 -0.41
N ARG A 11 -15.22 4.27 -0.32
CA ARG A 11 -15.05 5.21 -1.44
C ARG A 11 -14.35 4.56 -2.64
N VAL A 12 -13.40 3.65 -2.39
CA VAL A 12 -12.68 2.90 -3.43
C VAL A 12 -13.56 1.85 -4.12
N GLY A 13 -14.64 1.40 -3.48
CA GLY A 13 -15.51 0.34 -3.98
C GLY A 13 -15.34 -1.01 -3.26
N GLY A 14 -14.74 -1.00 -2.06
CA GLY A 14 -14.60 -2.16 -1.19
C GLY A 14 -13.66 -3.24 -1.72
N GLU A 15 -13.85 -4.48 -1.26
CA GLU A 15 -12.92 -5.59 -1.52
C GLU A 15 -12.62 -5.77 -3.02
N PRO A 16 -13.61 -5.80 -3.93
CA PRO A 16 -13.33 -6.13 -5.33
C PRO A 16 -12.41 -5.09 -5.97
N ALA A 17 -12.60 -3.82 -5.62
CA ALA A 17 -11.76 -2.73 -6.11
C ALA A 17 -10.36 -2.77 -5.49
N VAL A 18 -10.25 -3.03 -4.19
CA VAL A 18 -8.95 -3.19 -3.50
C VAL A 18 -8.18 -4.39 -4.06
N ALA A 19 -8.85 -5.52 -4.29
CA ALA A 19 -8.24 -6.72 -4.87
C ALA A 19 -7.69 -6.44 -6.27
N ARG A 20 -8.46 -5.73 -7.10
CA ARG A 20 -8.02 -5.34 -8.44
C ARG A 20 -6.86 -4.35 -8.40
N MET A 21 -6.95 -3.34 -7.54
CA MET A 21 -5.89 -2.36 -7.31
C MET A 21 -4.58 -3.05 -6.90
N VAL A 22 -4.61 -3.95 -5.92
CA VAL A 22 -3.41 -4.67 -5.46
C VAL A 22 -2.82 -5.55 -6.57
N PHE A 23 -3.66 -6.23 -7.35
CA PHE A 23 -3.20 -7.04 -8.47
C PHE A 23 -2.47 -6.19 -9.52
N ASP A 24 -3.09 -5.10 -9.99
CA ASP A 24 -2.49 -4.23 -11.00
C ASP A 24 -1.25 -3.51 -10.48
N PHE A 25 -1.25 -3.12 -9.20
CA PHE A 25 -0.12 -2.50 -8.52
C PHE A 25 1.11 -3.41 -8.47
N TYR A 26 0.94 -4.66 -8.03
CA TYR A 26 2.06 -5.59 -7.90
C TYR A 26 2.65 -6.01 -9.25
N ARG A 27 1.86 -5.99 -10.33
CA ARG A 27 2.40 -6.16 -11.68
C ARG A 27 3.42 -5.09 -12.04
N ARG A 28 3.19 -3.84 -11.64
CA ARG A 28 4.14 -2.73 -11.86
C ARG A 28 5.37 -2.89 -10.97
N VAL A 29 5.17 -3.18 -9.68
CA VAL A 29 6.25 -3.38 -8.70
C VAL A 29 7.20 -4.50 -9.13
N PHE A 30 6.67 -5.64 -9.60
CA PHE A 30 7.50 -6.75 -10.07
C PHE A 30 8.21 -6.47 -11.40
N ALA A 31 7.69 -5.54 -12.21
CA ALA A 31 8.31 -5.14 -13.47
C ALA A 31 9.40 -4.07 -13.29
N ASP A 32 9.43 -3.38 -12.15
CA ASP A 32 10.42 -2.33 -11.87
C ASP A 32 11.79 -2.94 -11.50
N PRO A 33 12.88 -2.66 -12.25
CA PRO A 33 14.23 -3.13 -11.93
C PRO A 33 14.75 -2.65 -10.56
N LEU A 34 14.24 -1.52 -10.05
CA LEU A 34 14.61 -0.97 -8.75
C LEU A 34 13.93 -1.71 -7.59
N LEU A 35 12.75 -2.28 -7.81
CA LEU A 35 11.94 -2.92 -6.76
C LEU A 35 11.96 -4.45 -6.84
N SER A 36 11.96 -5.02 -8.03
CA SER A 36 11.93 -6.47 -8.25
C SER A 36 13.02 -7.28 -7.51
N PRO A 37 14.23 -6.76 -7.21
CA PRO A 37 15.20 -7.49 -6.40
C PRO A 37 14.73 -7.81 -4.98
N PHE A 38 13.88 -6.96 -4.37
CA PHE A 38 13.35 -7.17 -3.01
C PHE A 38 12.35 -8.32 -2.91
N PHE A 39 11.81 -8.76 -4.05
CA PHE A 39 10.75 -9.77 -4.12
C PHE A 39 11.24 -11.12 -4.68
N GLN A 40 12.55 -11.29 -4.89
CA GLN A 40 13.11 -12.55 -5.35
C GLN A 40 12.84 -13.67 -4.32
N GLY A 41 12.25 -14.77 -4.79
CA GLY A 41 11.88 -15.91 -3.94
C GLY A 41 10.65 -15.70 -3.05
N ILE A 42 9.91 -14.59 -3.25
CA ILE A 42 8.63 -14.37 -2.58
C ILE A 42 7.50 -14.98 -3.41
N GLU A 43 6.64 -15.77 -2.76
CA GLU A 43 5.43 -16.31 -3.37
C GLU A 43 4.43 -15.19 -3.68
N ALA A 44 4.25 -14.88 -4.97
CA ALA A 44 3.48 -13.73 -5.44
C ALA A 44 2.01 -13.75 -4.97
N ASP A 45 1.36 -14.92 -4.97
CA ASP A 45 -0.04 -15.06 -4.56
C ASP A 45 -0.22 -14.81 -3.06
N ARG A 46 0.75 -15.29 -2.26
CA ARG A 46 0.77 -15.06 -0.82
C ARG A 46 1.01 -13.59 -0.51
N LEU A 47 1.96 -12.96 -1.21
CA LEU A 47 2.24 -11.54 -1.06
C LEU A 47 0.99 -10.71 -1.41
N GLN A 48 0.39 -10.94 -2.56
CA GLN A 48 -0.81 -10.21 -2.98
C GLN A 48 -1.98 -10.40 -2.00
N THR A 49 -2.15 -11.59 -1.43
CA THR A 49 -3.17 -11.83 -0.40
C THR A 49 -2.90 -11.00 0.86
N MET A 50 -1.67 -11.05 1.39
CA MET A 50 -1.29 -10.23 2.55
C MET A 50 -1.45 -8.73 2.27
N GLN A 51 -1.19 -8.31 1.04
CA GLN A 51 -1.29 -6.90 0.67
C GLN A 51 -2.73 -6.45 0.48
N ARG A 52 -3.63 -7.31 -0.02
CA ARG A 52 -5.08 -7.02 0.02
C ARG A 52 -5.57 -6.80 1.44
N GLU A 53 -5.13 -7.63 2.40
CA GLU A 53 -5.48 -7.45 3.81
C GLU A 53 -4.92 -6.14 4.37
N PHE A 54 -3.65 -5.85 4.09
CA PHE A 54 -3.00 -4.61 4.51
C PHE A 54 -3.71 -3.38 3.93
N PHE A 55 -3.92 -3.29 2.61
CA PHE A 55 -4.61 -2.16 1.98
C PHE A 55 -6.06 -2.04 2.48
N SER A 56 -6.77 -3.15 2.67
CA SER A 56 -8.13 -3.11 3.23
C SER A 56 -8.13 -2.49 4.64
N ALA A 57 -7.21 -2.92 5.51
CA ALA A 57 -7.09 -2.38 6.86
C ALA A 57 -6.62 -0.92 6.85
N ALA A 58 -5.61 -0.61 6.03
CA ALA A 58 -5.03 0.72 5.92
C ALA A 58 -6.04 1.75 5.41
N LEU A 59 -7.04 1.35 4.62
CA LEU A 59 -8.09 2.22 4.10
C LEU A 59 -9.35 2.26 5.00
N ASP A 60 -9.23 1.84 6.26
CA ASP A 60 -10.34 1.75 7.24
C ASP A 60 -11.47 0.79 6.82
N GLY A 61 -11.11 -0.27 6.09
CA GLY A 61 -12.01 -1.37 5.75
C GLY A 61 -12.27 -2.31 6.93
N PRO A 62 -13.19 -3.29 6.76
CA PRO A 62 -13.64 -4.16 7.84
C PRO A 62 -12.59 -5.21 8.26
N VAL A 63 -11.50 -5.34 7.50
CA VAL A 63 -10.44 -6.31 7.74
C VAL A 63 -9.41 -5.70 8.67
N ARG A 64 -8.99 -6.46 9.68
CA ARG A 64 -7.85 -6.11 10.52
C ARG A 64 -6.60 -6.75 9.94
N TYR A 65 -5.55 -5.95 9.68
CA TYR A 65 -4.26 -6.50 9.33
C TYR A 65 -3.70 -7.29 10.53
N THR A 66 -3.40 -8.57 10.31
CA THR A 66 -2.90 -9.50 11.34
C THR A 66 -1.44 -9.89 11.12
N GLY A 67 -0.79 -9.34 10.09
CA GLY A 67 0.60 -9.61 9.80
C GLY A 67 1.56 -8.96 10.80
N ARG A 68 2.85 -9.25 10.62
CA ARG A 68 3.92 -8.67 11.45
C ARG A 68 3.96 -7.13 11.27
N PRO A 69 4.41 -6.38 12.30
CA PRO A 69 4.60 -4.93 12.20
C PRO A 69 5.43 -4.54 10.99
N MET A 70 5.09 -3.43 10.32
CA MET A 70 5.77 -2.98 9.09
C MET A 70 7.28 -2.87 9.29
N ARG A 71 7.71 -2.24 10.39
CA ARG A 71 9.13 -2.16 10.74
C ARG A 71 9.83 -3.52 10.86
N GLN A 72 9.16 -4.53 11.41
CA GLN A 72 9.75 -5.86 11.56
C GLN A 72 9.86 -6.59 10.21
N VAL A 73 8.86 -6.42 9.33
CA VAL A 73 8.87 -7.03 8.00
C VAL A 73 9.96 -6.44 7.12
N HIS A 74 10.20 -5.13 7.23
CA HIS A 74 11.10 -4.39 6.34
C HIS A 74 12.52 -4.18 6.93
N ALA A 75 12.74 -4.53 8.20
CA ALA A 75 14.03 -4.40 8.86
C ALA A 75 15.13 -5.17 8.14
N GLY A 76 16.28 -4.52 7.93
CA GLY A 76 17.47 -5.14 7.35
C GLY A 76 17.40 -5.37 5.83
N LEU A 77 16.31 -4.98 5.16
CA LEU A 77 16.18 -5.14 3.70
C LEU A 77 16.99 -4.09 2.91
N GLY A 78 17.47 -3.01 3.54
CA GLY A 78 18.16 -1.92 2.83
C GLY A 78 17.22 -1.06 1.98
N ILE A 79 15.96 -0.92 2.41
CA ILE A 79 14.98 -0.06 1.75
C ILE A 79 15.36 1.40 2.03
N GLU A 80 15.44 2.18 0.96
CA GLU A 80 15.85 3.58 0.98
C GLU A 80 14.69 4.43 0.47
N LEU A 81 14.77 5.75 0.65
CA LEU A 81 13.72 6.67 0.20
C LEU A 81 13.45 6.55 -1.31
N ARG A 82 14.47 6.27 -2.14
CA ARG A 82 14.26 6.05 -3.59
C ARG A 82 13.38 4.83 -3.89
N HIS A 83 13.52 3.75 -3.10
CA HIS A 83 12.75 2.53 -3.27
C HIS A 83 11.29 2.78 -2.85
N LEU A 84 11.10 3.45 -1.70
CA LEU A 84 9.77 3.84 -1.25
C LEU A 84 9.07 4.78 -2.24
N ARG A 85 9.79 5.76 -2.79
CA ARG A 85 9.25 6.68 -3.79
C ARG A 85 8.79 5.93 -5.03
N ALA A 86 9.62 5.06 -5.60
CA ALA A 86 9.24 4.25 -6.76
C ALA A 86 8.00 3.38 -6.46
N PHE A 87 7.92 2.79 -5.27
CA PHE A 87 6.75 2.02 -4.84
C PHE A 87 5.48 2.89 -4.77
N LEU A 88 5.57 4.10 -4.24
CA LEU A 88 4.45 5.04 -4.16
C LEU A 88 4.06 5.62 -5.53
N ASP A 89 5.03 5.84 -6.42
CA ASP A 89 4.78 6.27 -7.79
C ASP A 89 3.97 5.20 -8.54
N HIS A 90 4.34 3.91 -8.42
CA HIS A 90 3.55 2.80 -8.99
C HIS A 90 2.15 2.68 -8.41
N LEU A 91 1.98 3.01 -7.12
CA LEU A 91 0.66 3.07 -6.50
C LEU A 91 -0.18 4.18 -7.14
N MET A 92 0.39 5.38 -7.30
CA MET A 92 -0.29 6.50 -7.94
C MET A 92 -0.66 6.18 -9.39
N GLU A 93 0.26 5.62 -10.19
CA GLU A 93 -0.02 5.19 -11.57
C GLU A 93 -1.13 4.13 -11.66
N THR A 94 -1.22 3.24 -10.66
CA THR A 94 -2.30 2.24 -10.58
C THR A 94 -3.63 2.91 -10.29
N LEU A 95 -3.63 3.89 -9.38
CA LEU A 95 -4.81 4.66 -9.01
C LEU A 95 -5.27 5.60 -10.14
N GLU A 96 -4.36 6.11 -10.97
CA GLU A 96 -4.69 6.94 -12.12
C GLU A 96 -5.52 6.20 -13.18
N GLY A 97 -5.24 4.90 -13.35
CA GLY A 97 -6.02 4.00 -14.19
C GLY A 97 -7.35 3.56 -13.58
N SER A 98 -7.64 3.95 -12.33
CA SER A 98 -8.90 3.65 -11.66
C SER A 98 -9.90 4.80 -11.84
N GLY A 99 -11.20 4.49 -11.83
CA GLY A 99 -12.28 5.49 -11.92
C GLY A 99 -12.42 6.40 -10.69
N LEU A 100 -11.44 6.42 -9.79
CA LEU A 100 -11.43 7.21 -8.55
C LEU A 100 -11.18 8.69 -8.83
N SER A 101 -11.72 9.55 -7.97
CA SER A 101 -11.46 10.99 -8.02
C SER A 101 -10.02 11.32 -7.63
N GLU A 102 -9.48 12.46 -8.06
CA GLU A 102 -8.13 12.90 -7.67
C GLU A 102 -7.95 12.95 -6.15
N GLN A 103 -8.99 13.37 -5.42
CA GLN A 103 -8.98 13.41 -3.96
C GLN A 103 -8.85 12.01 -3.35
N ASP A 104 -9.61 11.02 -3.86
CA ASP A 104 -9.51 9.63 -3.37
C ASP A 104 -8.10 9.09 -3.59
N ARG A 105 -7.51 9.34 -4.77
CA ARG A 105 -6.15 8.90 -5.10
C ARG A 105 -5.11 9.51 -4.16
N TYR A 106 -5.22 10.81 -3.90
CA TYR A 106 -4.36 11.53 -2.96
C TYR A 106 -4.50 11.02 -1.53
N ASP A 107 -5.73 10.77 -1.07
CA ASP A 107 -6.00 10.27 0.28
C ASP A 107 -5.39 8.88 0.48
N ILE A 108 -5.53 7.98 -0.51
CA ILE A 108 -4.94 6.64 -0.49
C ILE A 108 -3.41 6.73 -0.46
N HIS A 109 -2.82 7.51 -1.37
CA HIS A 109 -1.37 7.70 -1.39
C HIS A 109 -0.85 8.23 -0.05
N SER A 110 -1.50 9.26 0.49
CA SER A 110 -1.14 9.87 1.79
C SER A 110 -1.27 8.88 2.94
N ARG A 111 -2.32 8.05 2.94
CA ARG A 111 -2.53 7.00 3.93
C ARG A 111 -1.41 5.95 3.90
N ILE A 112 -0.97 5.52 2.73
CA ILE A 112 0.13 4.54 2.65
C ILE A 112 1.48 5.19 3.02
N HIS A 113 1.66 6.47 2.68
CA HIS A 113 2.86 7.22 3.06
C HIS A 113 3.06 7.32 4.59
N THR A 114 2.03 7.17 5.43
CA THR A 114 2.20 7.19 6.90
C THR A 114 3.08 6.05 7.42
N TYR A 115 3.26 4.98 6.65
CA TYR A 115 4.14 3.85 6.99
C TYR A 115 5.59 4.04 6.52
N ALA A 116 5.91 5.18 5.89
CA ALA A 116 7.22 5.45 5.29
C ALA A 116 8.39 5.26 6.26
N ASP A 117 8.24 5.78 7.49
CA ASP A 117 9.29 5.73 8.51
C ASP A 117 9.50 4.30 9.00
N GLU A 118 8.42 3.55 9.24
CA GLU A 118 8.49 2.14 9.61
C GLU A 118 9.14 1.29 8.52
N ILE A 119 8.83 1.55 7.25
CA ILE A 119 9.34 0.79 6.10
C ILE A 119 10.82 1.13 5.81
N THR A 120 11.19 2.40 5.89
CA THR A 120 12.57 2.85 5.62
C THR A 120 13.49 2.75 6.84
N GLY A 121 12.96 2.36 8.00
CA GLY A 121 13.70 2.30 9.25
C GLY A 121 14.16 3.67 9.75
N ARG A 122 13.58 4.76 9.22
CA ARG A 122 13.80 6.11 9.75
C ARG A 122 13.01 6.26 11.04
N ILE A 123 13.65 6.80 12.05
CA ILE A 123 12.94 7.19 13.28
C ILE A 123 12.18 8.46 12.93
N ALA A 124 10.84 8.42 13.00
CA ALA A 124 10.04 9.64 13.00
C ALA A 124 10.63 10.54 14.10
N PRO A 125 11.01 11.80 13.83
CA PRO A 125 11.47 12.68 14.91
C PRO A 125 10.36 12.71 15.96
N ASP A 126 10.72 12.34 17.18
CA ASP A 126 9.80 12.09 18.29
C ASP A 126 8.70 13.17 18.35
N GLY A 127 7.44 12.72 18.27
CA GLY A 127 6.26 13.54 18.54
C GLY A 127 5.85 13.42 20.00
#